data_AF-A0AAV2ZPG0-F1
#
_entry.id   AF-A0AAV2ZPG0-F1
#
_cell.length_a   1.000
_cell.length_b   1.000
_cell.length_c   1.000
_cell.angle_alpha   90.00
_cell.angle_beta   90.00
_cell.angle_gamma   90.00
#
_symmetry.space_group_name_H-M   'P 1'
#
loop_
_entity.id
_entity.type
_entity.pdbx_description
1 polymer ?
#
loop_
_entity_poly.entity_id
_entity_poly.type
_entity_poly.pdbx_seq_one_letter_code
_entity_poly.pdbx_strand_id
1 'polypeptide(L)'
;MVKPRKMVQRGEDITITCKAPYPNIQFTIYKDMKSLKDIDESPHVIPNAGENDVGQYMCSFRTKPGWKPQIQSDYSNPVTIQLQPEDLFSPSVSWVADVSDDKYVNIICQAPEKNPRMVSFYLFNSSKDIQEEILDVEESRVIFNISSRDHTQKKYYCSYAKRMGSNLAVSPISKPVVIWRVDYTTRNIIRLFISAVVLILLGFILVKHFQHFQETEEQPPRIPPARRTHTAKSDYTERMQILQNPCPESHY
;
A
#
# COMPACT_ATOMS: atom_id res chain seq x y z
N MET A 1 33.01 23.84 -12.79
CA MET A 1 32.79 24.92 -11.80
C MET A 1 31.45 24.66 -11.10
N VAL A 2 31.45 24.44 -9.79
CA VAL A 2 30.24 24.11 -9.01
C VAL A 2 29.64 25.41 -8.45
N LYS A 3 28.36 25.67 -8.67
CA LYS A 3 27.64 26.82 -8.07
C LYS A 3 26.95 26.37 -6.79
N PRO A 4 27.12 27.07 -5.66
CA PRO A 4 26.43 26.72 -4.42
C PRO A 4 24.91 26.90 -4.54
N ARG A 5 24.17 25.99 -3.91
CA ARG A 5 22.70 25.98 -3.90
C ARG A 5 22.19 25.83 -2.46
N LYS A 6 21.11 26.55 -2.13
CA LYS A 6 20.40 26.47 -0.85
C LYS A 6 18.93 26.12 -1.10
N MET A 7 18.45 25.10 -0.41
CA MET A 7 17.03 24.72 -0.38
C MET A 7 16.37 25.38 0.84
N VAL A 8 15.18 25.93 0.66
CA VAL A 8 14.39 26.62 1.70
C VAL A 8 12.94 26.14 1.62
N GLN A 9 12.28 25.89 2.75
CA GLN A 9 10.86 25.52 2.73
C GLN A 9 9.98 26.75 2.49
N ARG A 10 8.81 26.55 1.88
CA ARG A 10 7.85 27.65 1.74
C ARG A 10 7.42 28.12 3.13
N GLY A 11 7.45 29.45 3.34
CA GLY A 11 7.12 30.06 4.62
C GLY A 11 8.28 30.15 5.62
N GLU A 12 9.45 29.55 5.35
CA GLU A 12 10.65 29.78 6.16
C GLU A 12 11.31 31.12 5.85
N ASP A 13 12.04 31.69 6.82
CA ASP A 13 12.78 32.94 6.63
C ASP A 13 14.16 32.69 5.98
N ILE A 14 14.50 33.48 4.97
CA ILE A 14 15.81 33.45 4.32
C ILE A 14 16.70 34.51 4.94
N THR A 15 17.85 34.08 5.47
CA THR A 15 18.88 34.99 5.99
C THR A 15 20.03 35.13 5.01
N ILE A 16 20.19 36.32 4.42
CA ILE A 16 21.30 36.65 3.51
C ILE A 16 22.38 37.39 4.30
N THR A 17 23.57 36.80 4.36
CA THR A 17 24.73 37.41 5.04
C THR A 17 25.78 37.81 4.01
N CYS A 18 25.98 39.11 3.83
CA CYS A 18 27.12 39.68 3.11
C CYS A 18 28.25 40.01 4.12
N LYS A 19 29.51 39.81 3.72
CA LYS A 19 30.69 40.17 4.51
C LYS A 19 31.74 40.82 3.60
N ALA A 20 32.48 41.77 4.14
CA ALA A 20 33.61 42.39 3.47
C ALA A 20 34.63 42.86 4.50
N PRO A 21 35.93 42.94 4.13
CA PRO A 21 37.01 43.23 5.07
C PRO A 21 37.19 44.72 5.38
N TYR A 22 36.32 45.59 4.84
CA TYR A 22 36.44 47.04 4.97
C TYR A 22 35.37 47.60 5.92
N PRO A 23 35.72 48.58 6.78
CA PRO A 23 34.75 49.30 7.60
C PRO A 23 34.00 50.36 6.77
N ASN A 24 32.90 50.87 7.31
CA ASN A 24 32.12 51.98 6.73
C ASN A 24 31.68 51.74 5.27
N ILE A 25 31.19 50.53 5.01
CA ILE A 25 30.65 50.12 3.72
C ILE A 25 29.13 50.00 3.78
N GLN A 26 28.52 50.01 2.60
CA GLN A 26 27.13 49.67 2.36
C GLN A 26 27.12 48.48 1.39
N PHE A 27 26.31 47.47 1.67
CA PHE A 27 26.13 46.33 0.78
C PHE A 27 24.93 46.56 -0.13
N THR A 28 24.99 45.99 -1.33
CA THR A 28 23.84 45.85 -2.22
C THR A 28 23.62 44.37 -2.48
N ILE A 29 22.41 43.89 -2.19
CA ILE A 29 21.95 42.54 -2.54
C ILE A 29 21.37 42.60 -3.94
N TYR A 30 21.80 41.66 -4.79
CA TYR A 30 21.27 41.44 -6.12
C TYR A 30 20.53 40.11 -6.18
N LYS A 31 19.42 40.09 -6.89
CA LYS A 31 18.67 38.89 -7.27
C LYS A 31 18.59 38.84 -8.79
N ASP A 32 19.09 37.76 -9.39
CA ASP A 32 19.08 37.53 -10.84
C ASP A 32 19.63 38.73 -11.63
N MET A 33 20.79 39.23 -11.19
CA MET A 33 21.49 40.41 -11.72
C MET A 33 20.76 41.76 -11.55
N LYS A 34 19.64 41.80 -10.83
CA LYS A 34 18.90 43.03 -10.51
C LYS A 34 19.15 43.43 -9.06
N SER A 35 19.37 44.72 -8.82
CA SER A 35 19.51 45.24 -7.46
C SER A 35 18.19 45.03 -6.71
N LEU A 36 18.23 44.25 -5.64
CA LEU A 36 17.08 44.00 -4.79
C LEU A 36 16.99 45.03 -3.68
N LYS A 37 18.11 45.27 -2.96
CA LYS A 37 18.13 46.13 -1.79
C LYS A 37 19.54 46.57 -1.40
N ASP A 38 19.66 47.83 -0.99
CA ASP A 38 20.84 48.33 -0.28
C ASP A 38 20.66 48.14 1.23
N ILE A 39 21.68 47.62 1.90
CA ILE A 39 21.69 47.38 3.34
C ILE A 39 22.97 47.97 3.95
N ASP A 40 22.80 48.70 5.06
CA ASP A 40 23.92 49.22 5.84
C ASP A 40 24.50 48.19 6.80
N GLU A 41 23.67 47.22 7.20
CA GLU A 41 24.02 46.16 8.13
C GLU A 41 23.59 44.81 7.57
N SER A 42 24.39 43.79 7.83
CA SER A 42 24.19 42.41 7.42
C SER A 42 24.18 41.56 8.69
N PRO A 43 23.22 40.63 8.85
CA PRO A 43 22.42 39.99 7.80
C PRO A 43 21.09 40.70 7.45
N HIS A 44 20.58 40.42 6.25
CA HIS A 44 19.23 40.77 5.82
C HIS A 44 18.30 39.55 5.83
N VAL A 45 17.10 39.70 6.38
CA VAL A 45 16.09 38.63 6.44
C VAL A 45 14.97 38.91 5.44
N ILE A 46 14.67 37.92 4.59
CA ILE A 46 13.48 37.87 3.74
C ILE A 46 12.49 36.92 4.42
N PRO A 47 11.40 37.43 5.02
CA PRO A 47 10.47 36.58 5.75
C PRO A 47 9.54 35.81 4.82
N ASN A 48 9.05 34.67 5.26
CA ASN A 48 8.03 33.87 4.56
C ASN A 48 8.39 33.57 3.09
N ALA A 49 9.45 32.79 2.87
CA ALA A 49 9.95 32.48 1.53
C ALA A 49 8.86 31.89 0.61
N GLY A 50 8.75 32.46 -0.59
CA GLY A 50 7.84 32.04 -1.65
C GLY A 50 8.52 31.85 -3.01
N GLU A 51 7.73 31.55 -4.04
CA GLU A 51 8.25 31.33 -5.40
C GLU A 51 8.98 32.57 -5.93
N ASN A 52 8.51 33.75 -5.54
CA ASN A 52 9.11 35.02 -5.87
C ASN A 52 10.49 35.24 -5.24
N ASP A 53 10.92 34.40 -4.29
CA ASP A 53 12.24 34.49 -3.65
C ASP A 53 13.25 33.51 -4.25
N VAL A 54 12.81 32.61 -5.14
CA VAL A 54 13.69 31.70 -5.90
C VAL A 54 14.53 32.50 -6.89
N GLY A 55 15.84 32.23 -6.95
CA GLY A 55 16.75 32.91 -7.87
C GLY A 55 18.22 32.83 -7.45
N GLN A 56 19.09 33.47 -8.22
CA GLN A 56 20.51 33.64 -7.90
C GLN A 56 20.73 34.94 -7.11
N TYR A 57 21.30 34.82 -5.92
CA TYR A 57 21.64 35.94 -5.06
C TYR A 57 23.14 36.20 -5.05
N MET A 58 23.49 37.49 -5.06
CA MET A 58 24.87 37.99 -5.03
C MET A 58 24.92 39.24 -4.16
N CYS A 59 26.06 39.52 -3.53
CA CYS A 59 26.31 40.78 -2.86
C CYS A 59 27.38 41.57 -3.62
N SER A 60 27.30 42.90 -3.58
CA SER A 60 28.46 43.79 -3.76
C SER A 60 28.53 44.75 -2.57
N PHE A 61 29.63 45.46 -2.41
CA PHE A 61 29.73 46.54 -1.44
C PHE A 61 30.38 47.79 -2.05
N ARG A 62 30.06 48.92 -1.45
CA ARG A 62 30.74 50.19 -1.69
C ARG A 62 31.06 50.89 -0.37
N THR A 63 32.13 51.68 -0.33
CA THR A 63 32.41 52.57 0.80
C THR A 63 31.36 53.68 0.88
N LYS A 64 30.98 54.08 2.09
CA LYS A 64 30.02 55.18 2.29
C LYS A 64 30.61 56.52 1.82
N PRO A 65 29.77 57.48 1.40
CA PRO A 65 30.22 58.82 1.06
C PRO A 65 31.03 59.45 2.21
N GLY A 66 32.13 60.12 1.87
CA GLY A 66 33.02 60.74 2.86
C GLY A 66 34.17 59.86 3.35
N TRP A 67 34.16 58.57 3.02
CA TRP A 67 35.30 57.67 3.27
C TRP A 67 36.27 57.64 2.06
N LYS A 68 37.58 57.59 2.32
CA LYS A 68 38.59 57.45 1.26
C LYS A 68 39.48 56.22 1.53
N PRO A 69 39.83 55.44 0.49
CA PRO A 69 39.40 55.57 -0.91
C PRO A 69 37.91 55.21 -1.10
N GLN A 70 37.30 55.74 -2.16
CA GLN A 70 35.99 55.27 -2.60
C GLN A 70 36.17 53.96 -3.35
N ILE A 71 35.70 52.85 -2.79
CA ILE A 71 35.84 51.50 -3.35
C ILE A 71 34.46 50.97 -3.68
N GLN A 72 34.36 50.28 -4.81
CA GLN A 72 33.22 49.44 -5.18
C GLN A 72 33.76 48.05 -5.54
N SER A 73 33.13 47.01 -5.00
CA SER A 73 33.51 45.63 -5.29
C SER A 73 32.83 45.10 -6.54
N ASP A 74 33.42 44.06 -7.12
CA ASP A 74 32.69 43.15 -8.01
C ASP A 74 31.63 42.35 -7.23
N TYR A 75 30.80 41.60 -7.96
CA TYR A 75 29.83 40.71 -7.36
C TYR A 75 30.50 39.51 -6.67
N SER A 76 29.91 39.09 -5.55
CA SER A 76 30.26 37.83 -4.90
C SER A 76 29.96 36.63 -5.81
N ASN A 77 30.47 35.46 -5.44
CA ASN A 77 30.02 34.20 -6.03
C ASN A 77 28.50 34.05 -5.85
N PRO A 78 27.75 33.63 -6.90
CA PRO A 78 26.31 33.51 -6.82
C PRO A 78 25.90 32.29 -6.01
N VAL A 79 24.88 32.46 -5.17
CA VAL A 79 24.20 31.38 -4.46
C VAL A 79 22.79 31.25 -5.01
N THR A 80 22.41 30.07 -5.48
CA THR A 80 21.03 29.83 -5.96
C THR A 80 20.15 29.40 -4.79
N ILE A 81 19.11 30.16 -4.53
CA ILE A 81 18.03 29.77 -3.63
C ILE A 81 16.95 29.06 -4.45
N GLN A 82 16.56 27.89 -3.99
CA GLN A 82 15.44 27.12 -4.54
C GLN A 82 14.48 26.81 -3.41
N LEU A 83 13.18 26.82 -3.72
CA LEU A 83 12.22 26.25 -2.81
C LEU A 83 12.36 24.74 -2.80
N GLN A 84 12.26 24.15 -1.61
CA GLN A 84 11.98 22.73 -1.50
C GLN A 84 10.69 22.46 -2.27
N PRO A 85 10.68 21.47 -3.18
CA PRO A 85 9.46 21.14 -3.89
C PRO A 85 8.38 20.85 -2.85
N GLU A 86 7.32 21.63 -2.92
CA GLU A 86 6.17 21.57 -2.02
C GLU A 86 5.48 20.19 -2.09
N ASP A 87 5.74 19.43 -3.16
CA ASP A 87 5.06 18.20 -3.51
C ASP A 87 5.93 16.94 -3.36
N LEU A 88 6.84 16.88 -2.38
CA LEU A 88 7.26 15.56 -1.92
C LEU A 88 6.04 14.91 -1.28
N PHE A 89 5.36 14.06 -2.04
CA PHE A 89 4.22 13.32 -1.53
C PHE A 89 4.66 12.37 -0.42
N SER A 90 3.85 12.28 0.63
CA SER A 90 4.11 11.33 1.72
C SER A 90 4.25 9.90 1.16
N PRO A 91 5.24 9.12 1.62
CA PRO A 91 5.37 7.74 1.17
C PRO A 91 4.17 6.90 1.66
N SER A 92 3.87 5.83 0.94
CA SER A 92 2.96 4.81 1.43
C SER A 92 3.71 3.85 2.34
N VAL A 93 3.13 3.53 3.49
CA VAL A 93 3.67 2.58 4.44
C VAL A 93 2.71 1.39 4.59
N SER A 94 3.25 0.18 4.58
CA SER A 94 2.51 -1.06 4.81
C SER A 94 3.38 -2.05 5.59
N TRP A 95 2.82 -3.18 6.00
CA TRP A 95 3.58 -4.22 6.68
C TRP A 95 3.14 -5.60 6.22
N VAL A 96 4.04 -6.57 6.35
CA VAL A 96 3.78 -7.98 6.12
C VAL A 96 4.48 -8.81 7.20
N ALA A 97 3.81 -9.84 7.70
CA ALA A 97 4.44 -10.80 8.60
C ALA A 97 5.46 -11.64 7.80
N ASP A 98 6.63 -11.87 8.38
CA ASP A 98 7.56 -12.82 7.80
C ASP A 98 6.99 -14.24 7.98
N VAL A 99 6.84 -14.97 6.87
CA VAL A 99 6.28 -16.33 6.86
C VAL A 99 7.31 -17.34 7.37
N SER A 100 8.60 -16.99 7.32
CA SER A 100 9.71 -17.85 7.72
C SER A 100 10.13 -17.66 9.18
N ASP A 101 9.88 -16.48 9.76
CA ASP A 101 10.27 -16.15 11.14
C ASP A 101 9.15 -15.35 11.83
N ASP A 102 8.37 -16.03 12.69
CA ASP A 102 7.27 -15.43 13.45
C ASP A 102 7.73 -14.35 14.45
N LYS A 103 9.05 -14.20 14.62
CA LYS A 103 9.68 -13.22 15.49
C LYS A 103 9.81 -11.86 14.83
N TYR A 104 9.68 -11.72 13.52
CA TYR A 104 9.89 -10.45 12.81
C TYR A 104 8.74 -10.06 11.88
N VAL A 105 8.63 -8.76 11.65
CA VAL A 105 7.67 -8.14 10.74
C VAL A 105 8.40 -7.18 9.81
N ASN A 106 8.04 -7.24 8.53
CA ASN A 106 8.64 -6.42 7.49
C ASN A 106 7.74 -5.20 7.25
N ILE A 107 8.22 -4.01 7.60
CA ILE A 107 7.56 -2.75 7.29
C ILE A 107 8.08 -2.27 5.95
N ILE A 108 7.17 -2.10 5.00
CA ILE A 108 7.47 -1.65 3.65
C ILE A 108 7.20 -0.16 3.59
N CYS A 109 8.21 0.61 3.22
CA CYS A 109 8.06 2.01 2.89
C CYS A 109 8.30 2.24 1.40
N GLN A 110 7.36 2.92 0.74
CA GLN A 110 7.37 3.14 -0.70
C GLN A 110 7.19 4.63 -1.01
N ALA A 111 8.22 5.22 -1.58
CA ALA A 111 8.16 6.55 -2.16
C ALA A 111 7.31 6.52 -3.46
N PRO A 112 6.53 7.57 -3.75
CA PRO A 112 5.63 7.62 -4.91
C PRO A 112 6.36 7.84 -6.25
N GLU A 113 7.62 8.27 -6.21
CA GLU A 113 8.42 8.55 -7.41
C GLU A 113 8.98 7.26 -8.02
N LYS A 114 8.81 7.06 -9.33
CA LYS A 114 9.16 5.80 -10.02
C LYS A 114 10.63 5.62 -10.39
N ASN A 115 11.52 6.59 -10.14
CA ASN A 115 12.97 6.48 -10.41
C ASN A 115 13.76 7.46 -9.52
N PRO A 116 13.93 7.17 -8.21
CA PRO A 116 14.67 8.07 -7.35
C PRO A 116 16.17 7.98 -7.66
N ARG A 117 16.81 9.14 -7.80
CA ARG A 117 18.26 9.22 -7.60
C ARG A 117 18.49 9.19 -6.10
N MET A 118 19.12 8.13 -5.61
CA MET A 118 19.69 7.96 -4.27
C MET A 118 18.91 8.67 -3.15
N VAL A 119 18.04 7.92 -2.50
CA VAL A 119 17.13 8.38 -1.43
C VAL A 119 17.49 7.73 -0.10
N SER A 120 17.26 8.45 0.99
CA SER A 120 17.33 7.91 2.35
C SER A 120 15.93 7.71 2.89
N PHE A 121 15.68 6.64 3.62
CA PHE A 121 14.40 6.35 4.25
C PHE A 121 14.54 6.32 5.76
N TYR A 122 13.52 6.85 6.44
CA TYR A 122 13.48 6.92 7.90
C TYR A 122 12.20 6.26 8.40
N LEU A 123 12.35 5.28 9.29
CA LEU A 123 11.25 4.67 10.01
C LEU A 123 11.11 5.35 11.37
N PHE A 124 9.90 5.78 11.70
CA PHE A 124 9.59 6.42 12.98
C PHE A 124 8.70 5.54 13.84
N ASN A 125 8.95 5.57 15.15
CA ASN A 125 8.13 4.90 16.15
C ASN A 125 6.85 5.72 16.48
N SER A 126 6.09 5.26 17.47
CA SER A 126 4.82 5.90 17.87
C SER A 126 5.00 7.32 18.44
N SER A 127 6.16 7.62 19.02
CA SER A 127 6.54 8.95 19.51
C SER A 127 7.06 9.88 18.39
N LYS A 128 7.17 9.38 17.15
CA LYS A 128 7.79 10.03 16.00
C LYS A 128 9.31 10.22 16.13
N ASP A 129 9.96 9.43 16.98
CA ASP A 129 11.42 9.35 17.00
C ASP A 129 11.90 8.38 15.93
N ILE A 130 13.10 8.62 15.39
CA ILE A 130 13.72 7.73 14.41
C ILE A 130 14.03 6.39 15.09
N GLN A 131 13.41 5.33 14.58
CA GLN A 131 13.62 3.95 14.98
C GLN A 131 14.75 3.31 14.20
N GLU A 132 14.77 3.51 12.88
CA GLU A 132 15.75 2.94 11.96
C GLU A 132 15.86 3.84 10.70
N GLU A 133 17.02 3.82 10.06
CA GLU A 133 17.27 4.55 8.82
C GLU A 133 18.03 3.70 7.81
N ILE A 134 17.72 3.88 6.53
CA ILE A 134 18.45 3.27 5.41
C ILE A 134 18.85 4.40 4.47
N LEU A 135 20.15 4.58 4.27
CA LEU A 135 20.71 5.71 3.54
C LEU A 135 21.07 5.32 2.10
N ASP A 136 21.05 6.31 1.22
CA ASP A 136 21.60 6.24 -0.14
C ASP A 136 21.15 5.01 -0.98
N VAL A 137 19.84 4.75 -1.02
CA VAL A 137 19.21 3.66 -1.78
C VAL A 137 18.76 4.15 -3.16
N GLU A 138 19.01 3.38 -4.22
CA GLU A 138 18.54 3.71 -5.58
C GLU A 138 17.07 3.34 -5.81
N GLU A 139 16.51 2.51 -4.94
CA GLU A 139 15.14 2.01 -5.02
C GLU A 139 14.15 3.00 -4.38
N SER A 140 12.93 3.05 -4.94
CA SER A 140 11.82 3.81 -4.34
C SER A 140 11.14 3.08 -3.19
N ARG A 141 11.62 1.89 -2.86
CA ARG A 141 11.02 0.99 -1.90
C ARG A 141 12.10 0.43 -0.99
N VAL A 142 11.84 0.41 0.31
CA VAL A 142 12.70 -0.27 1.28
C VAL A 142 11.87 -1.11 2.24
N ILE A 143 12.54 -2.06 2.88
CA ILE A 143 11.96 -2.95 3.88
C ILE A 143 12.75 -2.79 5.17
N PHE A 144 12.06 -2.40 6.24
CA PHE A 144 12.59 -2.37 7.59
C PHE A 144 12.16 -3.66 8.31
N ASN A 145 13.09 -4.30 9.01
CA ASN A 145 12.83 -5.54 9.72
C ASN A 145 12.76 -5.27 11.23
N ILE A 146 11.57 -5.40 11.80
CA ILE A 146 11.28 -5.07 13.21
C ILE A 146 10.86 -6.31 13.96
N SER A 147 11.26 -6.44 15.23
CA SER A 147 10.84 -7.55 16.08
C SER A 147 9.34 -7.50 16.36
N SER A 148 8.66 -8.65 16.27
CA SER A 148 7.22 -8.80 16.49
C SER A 148 6.85 -8.78 17.98
N ARG A 149 7.75 -9.28 18.85
CA ARG A 149 7.48 -9.58 20.27
C ARG A 149 7.09 -8.36 21.12
N ASP A 150 7.55 -7.17 20.75
CA ASP A 150 7.34 -5.95 21.55
C ASP A 150 6.51 -4.88 20.84
N HIS A 151 5.98 -5.15 19.64
CA HIS A 151 5.50 -4.10 18.74
C HIS A 151 4.07 -4.28 18.21
N THR A 152 3.33 -5.27 18.73
CA THR A 152 1.88 -5.40 18.48
C THR A 152 1.13 -4.17 19.01
N GLN A 153 0.22 -3.62 18.20
CA GLN A 153 -0.55 -2.39 18.46
C GLN A 153 0.26 -1.08 18.45
N LYS A 154 1.56 -1.11 18.11
CA LYS A 154 2.33 0.12 17.92
C LYS A 154 2.11 0.71 16.53
N LYS A 155 2.21 2.03 16.46
CA LYS A 155 2.14 2.82 15.22
C LYS A 155 3.54 3.07 14.70
N TYR A 156 3.70 2.91 13.41
CA TYR A 156 4.90 3.25 12.67
C TYR A 156 4.59 4.23 11.55
N TYR A 157 5.56 5.10 11.28
CA TYR A 157 5.48 6.07 10.20
C TYR A 157 6.74 6.00 9.36
N CYS A 158 6.68 6.49 8.14
CA CYS A 158 7.83 6.59 7.27
C CYS A 158 7.97 7.99 6.66
N SER A 159 9.20 8.42 6.42
CA SER A 159 9.52 9.50 5.49
C SER A 159 10.71 9.09 4.62
N TYR A 160 10.94 9.84 3.55
CA TYR A 160 12.14 9.69 2.74
C TYR A 160 12.77 11.05 2.46
N ALA A 161 14.07 11.05 2.17
CA ALA A 161 14.80 12.21 1.72
C ALA A 161 15.43 11.92 0.36
N LYS A 162 15.33 12.88 -0.55
CA LYS A 162 15.94 12.82 -1.87
C LYS A 162 17.15 13.74 -1.93
N ARG A 163 18.21 13.26 -2.58
CA ARG A 163 19.38 14.09 -2.86
C ARG A 163 19.10 15.08 -3.98
N MET A 164 19.21 16.36 -3.66
CA MET A 164 19.07 17.49 -4.61
C MET A 164 20.39 18.29 -4.61
N GLY A 165 21.37 17.79 -5.36
CA GLY A 165 22.73 18.36 -5.38
C GLY A 165 23.49 18.03 -4.09
N SER A 166 23.86 19.06 -3.32
CA SER A 166 24.54 18.93 -2.02
C SER A 166 23.58 18.89 -0.83
N ASN A 167 22.29 19.11 -1.04
CA ASN A 167 21.28 19.15 0.02
C ASN A 167 20.34 17.93 -0.07
N LEU A 168 19.67 17.65 1.04
CA LEU A 168 18.61 16.64 1.14
C LEU A 168 17.26 17.34 1.25
N ALA A 169 16.30 16.90 0.43
CA ALA A 169 14.92 17.33 0.52
C ALA A 169 14.10 16.20 1.15
N VAL A 170 13.53 16.46 2.33
CA VAL A 170 12.80 15.47 3.16
C VAL A 170 11.30 15.55 2.87
N SER A 171 10.64 14.40 2.74
CA SER A 171 9.19 14.29 2.55
C SER A 171 8.43 14.53 3.87
N PRO A 172 7.12 14.85 3.79
CA PRO A 172 6.22 14.69 4.92
C PRO A 172 6.22 13.24 5.43
N ILE A 173 5.91 13.09 6.72
CA ILE A 173 5.72 11.78 7.36
C ILE A 173 4.42 11.14 6.84
N SER A 174 4.44 9.83 6.59
CA SER A 174 3.29 9.05 6.16
C SER A 174 2.15 9.03 7.19
N LYS A 175 0.98 8.55 6.77
CA LYS A 175 -0.03 8.07 7.72
C LYS A 175 0.53 6.87 8.49
N PRO A 176 0.10 6.64 9.74
CA PRO A 176 0.61 5.52 10.53
C PRO A 176 0.16 4.18 9.96
N VAL A 177 1.01 3.18 10.13
CA VAL A 177 0.65 1.77 10.02
C VAL A 177 0.63 1.13 11.40
N VAL A 178 -0.38 0.31 11.67
CA VAL A 178 -0.50 -0.45 12.92
C VAL A 178 -0.20 -1.91 12.63
N ILE A 179 0.70 -2.48 13.43
CA ILE A 179 1.07 -3.88 13.34
C ILE A 179 0.11 -4.68 14.23
N TRP A 180 -0.60 -5.62 13.61
CA TRP A 180 -1.52 -6.52 14.31
C TRP A 180 -0.88 -7.90 14.40
N ARG A 181 -1.15 -8.62 15.49
CA ARG A 181 -0.69 -10.00 15.60
C ARG A 181 -1.43 -10.84 14.55
N VAL A 182 -0.71 -11.52 13.66
CA VAL A 182 -1.32 -12.46 12.71
C VAL A 182 -1.55 -13.77 13.47
N ASP A 183 -2.74 -13.96 14.00
CA ASP A 183 -3.09 -15.20 14.71
C ASP A 183 -3.36 -16.33 13.70
N TYR A 184 -2.27 -16.95 13.21
CA TYR A 184 -2.33 -18.15 12.38
C TYR A 184 -3.00 -19.32 13.12
N THR A 185 -2.94 -19.33 14.45
CA THR A 185 -3.63 -20.28 15.33
C THR A 185 -5.12 -20.29 15.07
N THR A 186 -5.78 -19.13 14.99
CA THR A 186 -7.24 -19.05 14.81
C THR A 186 -7.66 -19.61 13.45
N ARG A 187 -6.92 -19.27 12.37
CA ARG A 187 -7.21 -19.77 11.03
C ARG A 187 -6.99 -21.28 10.93
N ASN A 188 -5.95 -21.81 11.57
CA ASN A 188 -5.68 -23.24 11.60
C ASN A 188 -6.70 -24.01 12.45
N ILE A 189 -7.12 -23.45 13.60
CA ILE A 189 -8.20 -24.02 14.43
C ILE A 189 -9.52 -24.06 13.65
N ILE A 190 -9.87 -23.00 12.93
CA ILE A 190 -11.08 -22.98 12.07
C ILE A 190 -11.00 -24.06 10.99
N ARG A 191 -9.86 -24.19 10.31
CA ARG A 191 -9.65 -25.26 9.30
C ARG A 191 -9.81 -26.64 9.91
N LEU A 192 -9.26 -26.87 11.11
CA LEU A 192 -9.34 -28.14 11.81
C LEU A 192 -10.78 -28.47 12.22
N PHE A 193 -11.54 -27.46 12.67
CA PHE A 193 -12.96 -27.61 13.00
C PHE A 193 -13.80 -27.92 11.76
N ILE A 194 -13.58 -27.21 10.64
CA ILE A 194 -14.28 -27.48 9.38
C ILE A 194 -13.99 -28.91 8.90
N SER A 195 -12.73 -29.34 8.93
CA SER A 195 -12.36 -30.71 8.56
C SER A 195 -13.04 -31.75 9.46
N ALA A 196 -13.10 -31.52 10.78
CA ALA A 196 -13.78 -32.41 11.72
C ALA A 196 -15.29 -32.51 11.42
N VAL A 197 -15.96 -31.38 11.16
CA VAL A 197 -17.38 -31.35 10.79
C VAL A 197 -17.64 -32.12 9.50
N VAL A 198 -16.80 -31.93 8.48
CA VAL A 198 -16.92 -32.67 7.20
C VAL A 198 -16.76 -34.17 7.42
N LEU A 199 -15.78 -34.60 8.23
CA LEU A 199 -15.57 -36.02 8.54
C LEU A 199 -16.76 -36.62 9.32
N ILE A 200 -17.35 -35.88 10.27
CA ILE A 200 -18.53 -36.32 11.01
C ILE A 200 -19.73 -36.49 10.08
N LEU A 201 -19.97 -35.54 9.17
CA LEU A 201 -21.06 -35.62 8.20
C LEU A 201 -20.89 -36.81 7.25
N LEU A 202 -19.68 -37.01 6.71
CA LEU A 202 -19.37 -38.17 5.87
C LEU A 202 -19.55 -39.49 6.63
N GLY A 203 -19.10 -39.55 7.89
CA GLY A 203 -19.32 -40.71 8.76
C GLY A 203 -20.80 -41.03 8.96
N PHE A 204 -21.62 -40.00 9.20
CA PHE A 204 -23.07 -40.17 9.37
C PHE A 204 -23.75 -40.69 8.08
N ILE A 205 -23.34 -40.18 6.92
CA ILE A 205 -23.82 -40.66 5.61
C ILE A 205 -23.44 -42.13 5.41
N LEU A 206 -22.21 -42.53 5.72
CA LEU A 206 -21.75 -43.91 5.58
C LEU A 206 -22.49 -44.87 6.52
N VAL A 207 -22.73 -44.48 7.77
CA VAL A 207 -23.50 -45.30 8.73
C VAL A 207 -24.93 -45.49 8.25
N LYS A 208 -25.60 -44.41 7.83
CA LYS A 208 -26.95 -44.46 7.25
C LYS A 208 -27.00 -45.38 6.02
N HIS A 209 -26.02 -45.28 5.15
CA HIS A 209 -25.92 -46.10 3.96
C HIS A 209 -25.72 -47.58 4.31
N PHE A 210 -24.84 -47.89 5.27
CA PHE A 210 -24.60 -49.26 5.72
C PHE A 210 -25.84 -49.89 6.39
N GLN A 211 -26.54 -49.14 7.24
CA GLN A 211 -27.79 -49.57 7.84
C GLN A 211 -28.86 -49.88 6.77
N HIS A 212 -29.00 -49.00 5.78
CA HIS A 212 -29.92 -49.22 4.67
C HIS A 212 -29.56 -50.47 3.84
N PHE A 213 -28.27 -50.70 3.60
CA PHE A 213 -27.80 -51.92 2.93
C PHE A 213 -28.14 -53.19 3.73
N GLN A 214 -27.94 -53.18 5.05
CA GLN A 214 -28.30 -54.33 5.90
C GLN A 214 -29.79 -54.63 5.91
N GLU A 215 -30.66 -53.61 5.98
CA GLU A 215 -32.11 -53.79 5.87
C GLU A 215 -32.55 -54.35 4.52
N THR A 216 -31.79 -54.09 3.45
CA THR A 216 -32.10 -54.58 2.10
C THR A 216 -31.67 -56.04 1.89
N GLU A 217 -30.68 -56.54 2.65
CA GLU A 217 -30.15 -57.90 2.53
C GLU A 217 -30.95 -58.94 3.36
N GLU A 218 -31.71 -58.51 4.39
CA GLU A 218 -32.53 -59.40 5.23
C GLU A 218 -33.87 -59.85 4.61
N GLN A 219 -34.22 -59.42 3.39
CA GLN A 219 -35.48 -59.82 2.74
C GLN A 219 -35.24 -60.97 1.74
N PRO A 220 -35.58 -62.24 2.06
CA PRO A 220 -35.40 -63.34 1.14
C PRO A 220 -36.36 -63.20 -0.07
N PRO A 221 -35.95 -63.63 -1.28
CA PRO A 221 -36.79 -63.51 -2.46
C PRO A 221 -38.08 -64.34 -2.32
N ARG A 222 -39.24 -63.71 -2.52
CA ARG A 222 -40.51 -64.45 -2.67
C ARG A 222 -40.51 -65.18 -4.01
N ILE A 223 -40.26 -66.49 -3.96
CA ILE A 223 -40.44 -67.40 -5.09
C ILE A 223 -41.96 -67.53 -5.35
N PRO A 224 -42.48 -67.25 -6.56
CA PRO A 224 -43.88 -67.52 -6.88
C PRO A 224 -44.14 -69.04 -6.95
N PRO A 225 -45.30 -69.53 -6.49
CA PRO A 225 -45.58 -70.96 -6.50
C PRO A 225 -45.74 -71.47 -7.94
N ALA A 226 -45.09 -72.60 -8.23
CA ALA A 226 -45.21 -73.31 -9.49
C ALA A 226 -46.67 -73.78 -9.70
N ARG A 227 -47.34 -73.25 -10.72
CA ARG A 227 -48.68 -73.70 -11.13
C ARG A 227 -48.54 -74.97 -11.96
N ARG A 228 -48.79 -76.13 -11.35
CA ARG A 228 -49.08 -77.37 -12.08
C ARG A 228 -50.45 -77.25 -12.74
N THR A 229 -50.50 -76.97 -14.03
CA THR A 229 -51.71 -77.25 -14.83
C THR A 229 -51.61 -78.69 -15.33
N HIS A 230 -52.40 -79.56 -14.70
CA HIS A 230 -52.74 -80.85 -15.27
C HIS A 230 -53.52 -80.64 -16.57
N THR A 231 -53.00 -81.19 -17.65
CA THR A 231 -53.74 -81.44 -18.88
C THR A 231 -54.88 -82.42 -18.60
N ALA A 232 -56.11 -81.98 -18.82
CA ALA A 232 -57.24 -82.86 -19.08
C ALA A 232 -57.94 -82.37 -20.36
N LYS A 233 -58.02 -83.26 -21.33
CA LYS A 233 -58.56 -83.09 -22.68
C LYS A 233 -59.84 -83.93 -22.79
N SER A 234 -60.95 -83.33 -23.20
CA SER A 234 -62.12 -83.91 -23.90
C SER A 234 -63.16 -82.78 -24.02
N ASP A 235 -63.53 -82.20 -25.16
CA ASP A 235 -64.02 -82.66 -26.47
C ASP A 235 -65.55 -82.95 -26.52
N TYR A 236 -66.17 -82.35 -27.55
CA TYR A 236 -67.51 -82.51 -28.16
C TYR A 236 -68.74 -81.64 -27.80
N THR A 237 -69.10 -80.79 -28.80
CA THR A 237 -70.44 -80.42 -29.37
C THR A 237 -71.47 -79.70 -28.46
N GLU A 238 -72.24 -78.69 -28.88
CA GLU A 238 -73.01 -78.53 -30.12
C GLU A 238 -73.50 -77.07 -30.30
N ARG A 239 -73.56 -76.57 -31.54
CA ARG A 239 -74.19 -75.30 -31.94
C ARG A 239 -75.72 -75.48 -31.98
N MET A 240 -76.49 -74.56 -31.39
CA MET A 240 -77.81 -74.17 -31.92
C MET A 240 -78.20 -72.73 -31.53
N GLN A 241 -78.38 -71.91 -32.58
CA GLN A 241 -79.47 -70.94 -32.78
C GLN A 241 -79.55 -69.64 -31.93
N ILE A 242 -78.96 -68.59 -32.51
CA ILE A 242 -79.62 -67.35 -32.99
C ILE A 242 -81.01 -67.01 -32.39
N LEU A 243 -81.14 -65.81 -31.78
CA LEU A 243 -82.23 -64.91 -32.18
C LEU A 243 -81.82 -63.43 -32.13
N GLN A 244 -82.03 -62.83 -33.29
CA GLN A 244 -81.90 -61.45 -33.71
C GLN A 244 -83.13 -60.64 -33.27
N ASN A 245 -83.06 -59.31 -33.28
CA ASN A 245 -84.19 -58.39 -33.55
C ASN A 245 -83.66 -56.94 -33.65
N PRO A 246 -84.35 -56.01 -34.32
CA PRO A 246 -85.01 -56.10 -35.63
C PRO A 246 -84.70 -54.86 -36.52
N CYS A 247 -85.08 -54.92 -37.81
CA CYS A 247 -85.27 -53.73 -38.66
C CYS A 247 -86.78 -53.56 -38.97
N PRO A 248 -87.22 -52.32 -39.21
CA PRO A 248 -88.16 -52.03 -40.31
C PRO A 248 -87.63 -50.82 -41.12
N GLU A 249 -88.06 -50.44 -42.32
CA GLU A 249 -89.15 -50.87 -43.21
C GLU A 249 -88.81 -50.35 -44.63
N SER A 250 -89.51 -50.91 -45.61
CA SER A 250 -89.40 -50.66 -47.04
C SER A 250 -89.84 -49.27 -47.50
N HIS A 251 -89.27 -48.81 -48.62
CA HIS A 251 -89.99 -47.98 -49.59
C HIS A 251 -89.84 -48.55 -51.00
N TYR A 252 -90.96 -48.45 -51.72
CA TYR A 252 -91.23 -48.79 -53.12
C TYR A 252 -90.21 -48.28 -54.14
#